data_AF-A0A2N0QSE2-F1
#
_entry.id   AF-A0A2N0QSE2-F1
#
_cell.length_a   1.000
_cell.length_b   1.000
_cell.length_c   1.000
_cell.angle_alpha   90.00
_cell.angle_beta   90.00
_cell.angle_gamma   90.00
#
_symmetry.space_group_name_H-M   'P 1'
#
loop_
_entity.id
_entity.type
_entity.pdbx_description
1 polymer ?
#
loop_
_entity_poly.entity_id
_entity_poly.type
_entity_poly.pdbx_seq_one_letter_code
_entity_poly.pdbx_strand_id
1 'polypeptide(L)'
;METKSSNLNIYDKHTDITADTVNTKNCSYCNKPFTEELWCKECINSLEKLAENGIKEAMFNLANRYYNGKGTEKNLEKAFHWYQKAAENGYE
;
A
#
# COMPACT_ATOMS: atom_id res chain seq x y z
N MET A 1 13.11 -21.95 -31.15
CA MET A 1 13.93 -20.78 -31.50
C MET A 1 13.65 -19.74 -30.43
N GLU A 2 14.59 -19.59 -29.51
CA GLU A 2 14.43 -18.83 -28.26
C GLU A 2 14.48 -17.33 -28.54
N THR A 3 13.43 -16.60 -28.16
CA THR A 3 13.46 -15.13 -28.12
C THR A 3 13.99 -14.70 -26.75
N LYS A 4 15.25 -14.25 -26.75
CA LYS A 4 15.91 -13.59 -25.62
C LYS A 4 15.09 -12.38 -25.18
N SER A 5 14.50 -12.42 -23.99
CA SER A 5 14.05 -11.20 -23.30
C SER A 5 15.19 -10.71 -22.42
N SER A 6 15.78 -9.59 -22.84
CA SER A 6 16.82 -8.88 -22.12
C SER A 6 16.24 -8.24 -20.86
N ASN A 7 16.92 -8.47 -19.72
CA ASN A 7 16.69 -7.81 -18.44
C ASN A 7 16.77 -6.28 -18.57
N LEU A 8 15.91 -5.54 -17.87
CA LEU A 8 16.23 -4.15 -17.49
C LEU A 8 15.91 -3.89 -16.02
N ASN A 9 16.93 -3.38 -15.35
CA ASN A 9 17.12 -3.16 -13.92
C ASN A 9 16.29 -1.96 -13.43
N ILE A 10 15.43 -2.16 -12.44
CA ILE A 10 14.62 -1.09 -11.81
C ILE A 10 15.43 -0.30 -10.77
N TYR A 11 16.53 0.30 -11.18
CA TYR A 11 17.23 1.35 -10.43
C TYR A 11 17.99 2.21 -11.43
N ASP A 12 17.34 3.20 -12.04
CA ASP A 12 17.99 4.47 -12.37
C ASP A 12 16.99 5.51 -12.92
N LYS A 13 16.91 6.62 -12.17
CA LYS A 13 16.85 8.03 -12.58
C LYS A 13 15.95 8.46 -13.75
N HIS A 14 15.06 9.41 -13.44
CA HIS A 14 14.52 10.49 -14.29
C HIS A 14 14.49 10.23 -15.80
N THR A 15 13.32 9.89 -16.33
CA THR A 15 13.06 9.94 -17.77
C THR A 15 11.63 10.39 -18.04
N ASP A 16 11.51 11.38 -18.93
CA ASP A 16 10.25 11.89 -19.47
C ASP A 16 9.49 10.78 -20.21
N ILE A 17 8.31 10.39 -19.71
CA ILE A 17 7.49 9.34 -20.33
C ILE A 17 6.20 9.97 -20.85
N THR A 18 6.06 9.96 -22.18
CA THR A 18 4.84 10.25 -22.93
C THR A 18 3.72 9.28 -22.53
N ALA A 19 2.48 9.78 -22.50
CA ALA A 19 1.28 9.24 -21.84
C ALA A 19 0.82 7.78 -22.15
N ASP A 20 1.56 6.98 -22.91
CA ASP A 20 1.08 5.68 -23.42
C ASP A 20 1.69 4.43 -22.76
N THR A 21 2.53 4.59 -21.73
CA THR A 21 2.99 3.44 -20.91
C THR A 21 3.00 3.75 -19.42
N VAL A 22 1.87 4.22 -18.88
CA VAL A 22 1.70 4.19 -17.43
C VAL A 22 1.46 2.74 -17.02
N ASN A 23 2.54 2.01 -16.72
CA ASN A 23 2.47 0.84 -15.83
C ASN A 23 2.08 1.36 -14.45
N THR A 24 0.82 1.77 -14.33
CA THR A 24 0.17 2.12 -13.08
C THR A 24 0.15 0.82 -12.31
N LYS A 25 1.04 0.69 -11.32
CA LYS A 25 0.90 -0.38 -10.33
C LYS A 25 -0.56 -0.28 -9.82
N ASN A 26 -1.31 -1.36 -9.91
CA ASN A 26 -2.65 -1.38 -9.34
C ASN A 26 -2.54 -1.64 -7.84
N CYS A 27 -3.45 -1.04 -7.08
CA CYS A 27 -3.59 -1.39 -5.67
C CYS A 27 -3.97 -2.87 -5.54
N SER A 28 -3.20 -3.63 -4.76
CA SER A 28 -3.44 -5.06 -4.52
C SER A 28 -4.79 -5.36 -3.86
N TYR A 29 -5.43 -4.37 -3.26
CA TYR A 29 -6.70 -4.53 -2.52
C TYR A 29 -7.93 -4.11 -3.32
N CYS A 30 -7.83 -3.14 -4.23
CA CYS A 30 -8.98 -2.65 -5.00
C CYS A 30 -8.80 -2.73 -6.53
N ASN A 31 -7.63 -3.21 -6.99
CA ASN A 31 -7.24 -3.31 -8.40
C ASN A 31 -7.40 -2.01 -9.20
N LYS A 32 -7.42 -0.85 -8.53
CA LYS A 32 -7.44 0.47 -9.16
C LYS A 32 -6.00 0.95 -9.39
N PRO A 33 -5.72 1.64 -10.52
CA PRO A 33 -4.40 2.19 -10.81
C PRO A 33 -3.97 3.20 -9.73
N PHE A 34 -2.74 3.11 -9.24
CA PHE A 34 -2.16 4.15 -8.39
C PHE A 34 -1.97 5.42 -9.24
N THR A 35 -2.93 6.34 -9.17
CA THR A 35 -2.78 7.71 -9.66
C THR A 35 -1.93 8.45 -8.64
N GLU A 36 -0.61 8.37 -8.80
CA GLU A 36 0.46 9.10 -8.09
C GLU A 36 0.24 9.34 -6.57
N GLU A 37 1.00 8.57 -5.78
CA GLU A 37 1.28 8.74 -4.34
C GLU A 37 0.13 8.65 -3.31
N LEU A 38 -1.13 8.71 -3.71
CA LEU A 38 -2.26 8.47 -2.81
C LEU A 38 -2.83 7.05 -3.02
N TRP A 39 -2.60 6.16 -2.04
CA TRP A 39 -3.54 5.05 -1.84
C TRP A 39 -4.93 5.65 -1.67
N CYS A 40 -5.93 5.20 -2.44
CA CYS A 40 -7.25 5.82 -2.39
C CYS A 40 -7.85 5.65 -0.98
N LYS A 41 -8.52 6.70 -0.46
CA LYS A 41 -9.17 6.70 0.86
C LYS A 41 -10.06 5.46 1.09
N GLU A 42 -10.64 4.93 0.03
CA GLU A 42 -11.43 3.69 0.04
C GLU A 42 -10.66 2.46 0.53
N CYS A 43 -9.35 2.34 0.23
CA CYS A 43 -8.52 1.24 0.71
C CYS A 43 -8.30 1.30 2.21
N ILE A 44 -8.15 2.50 2.76
CA ILE A 44 -7.99 2.70 4.21
C ILE A 44 -9.30 2.33 4.92
N ASN A 45 -10.44 2.79 4.40
CA ASN A 45 -11.74 2.41 4.95
C ASN A 45 -11.99 0.89 4.89
N SER A 46 -11.50 0.23 3.83
CA SER A 46 -11.61 -1.23 3.71
C SER A 46 -10.73 -1.94 4.74
N LEU A 47 -9.50 -1.46 4.95
CA LEU A 47 -8.60 -1.97 5.99
C LEU A 47 -9.17 -1.74 7.39
N GLU A 48 -9.81 -0.60 7.66
CA GLU A 48 -10.48 -0.32 8.93
C GLU A 48 -11.57 -1.36 9.23
N LYS A 49 -12.45 -1.64 8.27
CA LYS A 49 -13.49 -2.69 8.43
C LYS A 49 -12.88 -4.07 8.70
N LEU A 50 -11.82 -4.44 7.97
CA LEU A 50 -11.15 -5.73 8.17
C LEU A 50 -10.44 -5.81 9.52
N ALA A 51 -9.80 -4.71 9.95
CA ALA A 51 -9.15 -4.59 11.24
C ALA A 51 -10.15 -4.61 12.40
N GLU A 52 -11.33 -4.02 12.23
CA GLU A 52 -12.45 -4.12 13.16
C GLU A 52 -12.98 -5.56 13.27
N ASN A 53 -12.98 -6.30 12.16
CA ASN A 53 -13.34 -7.73 12.12
C ASN A 53 -12.25 -8.67 12.66
N GLY A 54 -11.18 -8.14 13.25
CA GLY A 54 -10.13 -8.96 13.88
C GLY A 54 -9.08 -9.51 12.91
N ILE A 55 -9.06 -9.09 11.65
CA ILE A 55 -8.04 -9.54 10.69
C ILE A 55 -6.71 -8.86 11.02
N LYS A 56 -5.80 -9.63 11.62
CA LYS A 56 -4.51 -9.13 12.13
C LYS A 56 -3.66 -8.46 11.05
N GLU A 57 -3.63 -9.03 9.85
CA GLU A 57 -2.91 -8.46 8.71
C GLU A 57 -3.44 -7.07 8.33
N ALA A 58 -4.76 -6.87 8.43
CA ALA A 58 -5.37 -5.57 8.17
C ALA A 58 -4.98 -4.54 9.23
N MET A 59 -4.92 -4.94 10.52
CA MET A 59 -4.46 -4.07 11.60
C MET A 59 -3.01 -3.61 11.38
N PHE A 60 -2.10 -4.52 11.04
CA PHE A 60 -0.70 -4.20 10.78
C PHE A 60 -0.54 -3.30 9.55
N ASN A 61 -1.27 -3.60 8.47
CA ASN A 61 -1.23 -2.78 7.27
C ASN A 61 -1.80 -1.37 7.52
N LEU A 62 -2.89 -1.25 8.27
CA LEU A 62 -3.49 0.02 8.64
C LEU A 62 -2.57 0.86 9.53
N ALA A 63 -1.91 0.23 10.50
CA ALA A 63 -0.92 0.89 11.36
C ALA A 63 0.24 1.47 10.52
N ASN A 64 0.75 0.70 9.56
CA ASN A 64 1.79 1.16 8.63
C ASN A 64 1.34 2.34 7.74
N ARG A 65 0.05 2.41 7.37
CA ARG A 65 -0.48 3.55 6.60
C ARG A 65 -0.47 4.82 7.41
N TYR A 66 -0.97 4.76 8.64
CA TYR A 66 -0.98 5.90 9.56
C TYR A 66 0.44 6.32 9.97
N TYR A 67 1.38 5.37 10.12
CA TYR A 67 2.77 5.69 10.44
C TYR A 67 3.48 6.45 9.31
N ASN A 68 3.26 6.03 8.06
CA ASN A 68 3.94 6.60 6.90
C ASN A 68 3.21 7.80 6.27
N GLY A 69 1.91 8.00 6.56
CA GLY A 69 1.09 9.01 5.88
C GLY A 69 0.88 8.72 4.39
N LYS A 70 0.88 7.44 4.00
CA LYS A 70 0.66 7.05 2.59
C LYS A 70 -0.84 6.90 2.34
N GLY A 71 -1.41 7.76 1.49
CA GLY A 71 -2.85 7.75 1.19
C GLY A 71 -3.75 8.43 2.24
N THR A 72 -3.16 8.92 3.34
CA THR A 72 -3.82 9.63 4.44
C THR A 72 -2.80 10.48 5.17
N GLU A 73 -3.24 11.36 6.07
CA GLU A 73 -2.34 12.10 6.94
C GLU A 73 -1.59 11.14 7.88
N LYS A 74 -0.30 11.41 8.07
CA LYS A 74 0.50 10.70 9.07
C LYS A 74 -0.12 10.93 10.46
N ASN A 75 -0.43 9.84 11.15
CA ASN A 75 -1.02 9.87 12.47
C ASN A 75 -0.39 8.77 13.34
N LEU A 76 0.59 9.16 14.17
CA LEU A 76 1.33 8.22 15.02
C LEU A 76 0.46 7.62 16.13
N GLU A 77 -0.53 8.37 16.63
CA GLU A 77 -1.46 7.90 17.66
C GLU A 77 -2.34 6.76 17.13
N LYS A 78 -2.93 6.94 15.95
CA LYS A 78 -3.69 5.88 15.27
C LYS A 78 -2.82 4.69 14.89
N ALA A 79 -1.58 4.94 14.43
CA ALA A 79 -0.66 3.86 14.13
C ALA A 79 -0.36 3.01 15.37
N PHE A 80 -0.05 3.67 16.50
CA PHE A 80 0.21 3.00 17.77
C PHE A 80 -1.00 2.18 18.24
N HIS A 81 -2.21 2.76 18.18
CA HIS A 81 -3.44 2.06 18.53
C HIS A 81 -3.62 0.74 17.76
N TRP A 82 -3.42 0.77 16.43
CA TRP A 82 -3.58 -0.43 15.61
C TRP A 82 -2.44 -1.44 15.78
N TYR A 83 -1.20 -0.99 16.02
CA TYR A 83 -0.11 -1.90 16.38
C TYR A 83 -0.38 -2.61 17.70
N GLN A 84 -0.85 -1.89 18.72
CA GLN A 84 -1.20 -2.48 20.00
C GLN A 84 -2.30 -3.54 19.81
N LYS A 85 -3.36 -3.21 19.07
CA LYS A 85 -4.45 -4.15 18.80
C LYS A 85 -3.98 -5.39 18.02
N ALA A 86 -3.03 -5.22 17.09
CA ALA A 86 -2.42 -6.33 16.36
C ALA A 86 -1.63 -7.26 17.30
N ALA A 87 -0.82 -6.69 18.20
CA ALA A 87 -0.05 -7.43 19.20
C ALA A 87 -0.96 -8.19 20.17
N GLU A 88 -2.04 -7.56 20.65
CA GLU A 88 -3.05 -8.18 21.53
C GLU A 88 -3.76 -9.36 20.85
N ASN A 89 -3.93 -9.32 19.53
CA ASN A 89 -4.50 -10.41 18.77
C ASN A 89 -3.47 -11.51 18.42
N GLY A 90 -2.23 -11.44 18.92
CA GLY A 90 -1.19 -12.43 18.64
C GLY A 90 -0.65 -12.34 17.22
N TYR A 91 -0.49 -11.13 16.71
CA TYR A 91 0.45 -10.84 15.63
C TYR A 91 1.81 -10.60 16.30
N GLU A 92 2.66 -11.63 16.32
CA GLU A 92 4.06 -11.56 16.80
C GLU A 92 5.00 -11.07 15.71
#